data_AF-A0A7S3AX77-F1
#
_entry.id   AF-A0A7S3AX77-F1
#
_cell.length_a   1.000
_cell.length_b   1.000
_cell.length_c   1.000
_cell.angle_alpha   90.00
_cell.angle_beta   90.00
_cell.angle_gamma   90.00
#
_symmetry.space_group_name_H-M   'P 1'
#
loop_
_entity.id
_entity.type
_entity.pdbx_description
1 polymer ?
#
loop_
_entity_poly.entity_id
_entity_poly.type
_entity_poly.pdbx_seq_one_letter_code
_entity_poly.pdbx_strand_id
1 'polypeptide(L)'
;QTYQQTWRAWRQADVSKHTGGDPSLALGRVRAKVLLLPCDSDRYFTLAEAEREAALLGERCVLRPICSAAGHRAGDPYRSELSEEKAFIRDCVRELMVSS
;
A
#
# COMPACT_ATOMS: atom_id res chain seq x y z
N GLN A 1 23.42 -15.67 3.50
CA GLN A 1 23.49 -14.84 2.27
C GLN A 1 22.20 -14.07 1.97
N THR A 2 21.08 -14.38 2.63
CA THR A 2 19.72 -13.84 2.36
C THR A 2 19.43 -12.47 3.00
N TYR A 3 20.06 -12.13 4.14
CA TYR A 3 19.83 -10.85 4.85
C TYR A 3 20.31 -9.59 4.09
N GLN A 4 21.30 -9.74 3.21
CA GLN A 4 21.85 -8.59 2.49
C GLN A 4 20.94 -8.11 1.33
N GLN A 5 20.03 -8.94 0.85
CA GLN A 5 19.19 -8.63 -0.31
C GLN A 5 17.98 -7.76 0.06
N THR A 6 17.29 -8.07 1.17
CA THR A 6 16.14 -7.30 1.67
C THR A 6 16.51 -5.86 1.97
N TRP A 7 17.62 -5.65 2.68
CA TRP A 7 18.10 -4.30 3.04
C TRP A 7 18.42 -3.43 1.81
N ARG A 8 18.98 -4.02 0.75
CA ARG A 8 19.31 -3.29 -0.49
C ARG A 8 18.06 -2.86 -1.23
N ALA A 9 17.03 -3.71 -1.28
CA ALA A 9 15.75 -3.38 -1.90
C ALA A 9 15.12 -2.15 -1.24
N TRP A 10 15.12 -2.07 0.09
CA TRP A 10 14.55 -0.94 0.83
C TRP A 10 15.30 0.37 0.60
N ARG A 11 16.65 0.34 0.55
CA ARG A 11 17.44 1.55 0.23
C ARG A 11 17.22 2.06 -1.19
N GLN A 12 16.88 1.18 -2.11
CA GLN A 12 16.69 1.54 -3.51
C GLN A 12 15.24 1.94 -3.83
N ALA A 13 14.28 1.61 -2.96
CA ALA A 13 12.85 1.86 -3.16
C ALA A 13 12.37 3.31 -2.99
N ASP A 14 13.26 4.25 -2.66
CA ASP A 14 12.92 5.67 -2.59
C ASP A 14 12.71 6.27 -4.00
N VAL A 15 11.44 6.46 -4.37
CA VAL A 15 11.01 7.00 -5.66
C VAL A 15 11.28 8.49 -5.82
N SER A 16 11.52 9.22 -4.72
CA SER A 16 11.76 10.66 -4.75
C SER A 16 13.12 11.03 -5.36
N LYS A 17 14.02 10.05 -5.52
CA LYS A 17 15.31 10.23 -6.21
C LYS A 17 15.17 10.77 -7.64
N HIS A 18 14.04 10.50 -8.30
CA HIS A 18 13.76 10.99 -9.66
C HIS A 18 13.25 12.43 -9.69
N THR A 19 13.05 13.05 -8.53
CA THR A 19 12.50 14.39 -8.33
C THR A 19 13.31 15.17 -7.28
N GLY A 20 14.60 14.86 -7.14
CA GLY A 20 15.50 15.59 -6.24
C GLY A 20 15.22 15.41 -4.76
N GLY A 21 14.54 14.33 -4.38
CA GLY A 21 14.16 14.04 -2.99
C GLY A 21 12.76 14.54 -2.60
N ASP A 22 11.98 15.09 -3.54
CA ASP A 22 10.60 15.55 -3.27
C ASP A 22 9.57 14.43 -3.58
N PRO A 23 8.98 13.79 -2.55
CA PRO A 23 7.98 12.75 -2.75
C PRO A 23 6.67 13.26 -3.35
N SER A 24 6.32 14.54 -3.15
CA SER A 24 5.11 15.15 -3.74
C SER A 24 5.23 15.22 -5.25
N LEU A 25 6.39 15.64 -5.75
CA LEU A 25 6.68 15.65 -7.18
C LEU A 25 6.75 14.22 -7.74
N ALA A 26 7.29 13.26 -7.00
CA ALA A 26 7.38 11.87 -7.45
C ALA A 26 5.99 11.23 -7.58
N LEU A 27 5.19 11.28 -6.52
CA LEU A 27 3.83 10.71 -6.50
C LEU A 27 2.86 11.48 -7.39
N GLY A 28 3.07 12.78 -7.57
CA GLY A 28 2.32 13.60 -8.53
C GLY A 28 2.46 13.15 -9.99
N ARG A 29 3.52 12.40 -10.33
CA ARG A 29 3.72 11.84 -11.69
C ARG A 29 2.90 10.58 -11.94
N VAL A 30 2.34 9.94 -10.91
CA VAL A 30 1.52 8.74 -11.05
C VAL A 30 0.21 9.11 -11.74
N ARG A 31 -0.05 8.47 -12.90
CA ARG A 31 -1.27 8.67 -13.70
C ARG A 31 -2.30 7.56 -13.55
N ALA A 32 -1.87 6.36 -13.14
CA ALA A 32 -2.75 5.22 -12.92
C ALA A 32 -3.71 5.49 -11.76
N LYS A 33 -4.89 4.85 -11.79
CA LYS A 33 -5.75 4.73 -10.60
C LYS A 33 -5.04 3.85 -9.58
N VAL A 34 -5.06 4.25 -8.32
CA VAL A 34 -4.39 3.57 -7.21
C VAL A 34 -5.45 3.14 -6.21
N LEU A 35 -5.42 1.86 -5.85
CA LEU A 35 -6.12 1.34 -4.68
C LEU A 35 -5.09 1.06 -3.60
N LEU A 36 -5.17 1.79 -2.48
CA LEU A 36 -4.25 1.68 -1.35
C LEU A 36 -4.96 1.03 -0.17
N LEU A 37 -4.49 -0.16 0.24
CA LEU A 37 -5.10 -1.02 1.25
C LEU A 37 -4.16 -1.25 2.45
N PRO A 38 -3.81 -0.22 3.24
CA PRO A 38 -3.00 -0.42 4.45
C PRO A 38 -3.81 -1.17 5.51
N CYS A 39 -3.14 -1.79 6.48
CA CYS A 39 -3.79 -2.31 7.68
C CYS A 39 -3.66 -1.32 8.84
N ASP A 40 -4.74 -1.11 9.59
CA ASP A 40 -4.78 -0.15 10.70
C ASP A 40 -3.82 -0.51 11.85
N SER A 41 -3.51 -1.79 12.01
CA SER A 41 -2.58 -2.29 13.01
C SER A 41 -1.18 -2.62 12.46
N ASP A 42 -0.85 -2.26 11.20
CA ASP A 42 0.50 -2.45 10.65
C ASP A 42 1.51 -1.48 11.27
N ARG A 43 2.66 -2.02 11.67
CA ARG A 43 3.77 -1.28 12.31
C ARG A 43 4.99 -1.11 11.39
N TYR A 44 5.02 -1.82 10.26
CA TYR A 44 6.05 -1.70 9.24
C TYR A 44 5.67 -0.63 8.21
N PHE A 45 4.40 -0.61 7.80
CA PHE A 45 3.82 0.36 6.87
C PHE A 45 2.57 0.94 7.50
N THR A 46 2.74 2.05 8.22
CA THR A 46 1.67 2.54 9.10
C THR A 46 0.53 3.16 8.30
N LEU A 47 -0.70 3.10 8.84
CA LEU A 47 -1.86 3.79 8.25
C LEU A 47 -1.60 5.29 8.08
N ALA A 48 -0.97 5.93 9.07
CA ALA A 48 -0.66 7.35 9.02
C ALA A 48 0.31 7.71 7.87
N GLU A 49 1.25 6.83 7.52
CA GLU A 49 2.12 7.01 6.36
C GLU A 49 1.34 6.85 5.06
N ALA A 50 0.53 5.81 4.95
CA ALA A 50 -0.32 5.57 3.79
C ALA A 50 -1.32 6.72 3.52
N GLU A 51 -1.87 7.32 4.58
CA GLU A 51 -2.74 8.51 4.47
C GLU A 51 -2.00 9.72 3.88
N ARG A 52 -0.75 9.95 4.29
CA ARG A 52 0.08 11.03 3.72
C ARG A 52 0.38 10.77 2.24
N GLU A 53 0.71 9.55 1.87
CA GLU A 53 0.95 9.18 0.47
C GLU A 53 -0.33 9.29 -0.37
N ALA A 54 -1.48 8.85 0.16
CA ALA A 54 -2.77 8.97 -0.48
C ALA A 54 -3.14 10.44 -0.73
N ALA A 55 -2.85 11.34 0.22
CA ALA A 55 -3.07 12.77 0.03
C ALA A 55 -2.24 13.35 -1.13
N LEU A 56 -1.00 12.88 -1.33
CA LEU A 56 -0.16 13.30 -2.46
C LEU A 56 -0.64 12.72 -3.80
N LEU A 57 -1.21 11.52 -3.79
CA LEU A 57 -1.84 10.91 -4.96
C LEU A 57 -3.19 11.55 -5.31
N GLY A 58 -3.87 12.17 -4.34
CA GLY A 58 -5.13 12.90 -4.52
C GLY A 58 -6.25 12.02 -5.06
N GLU A 59 -7.07 12.57 -5.96
CA GLU A 59 -8.26 11.90 -6.54
C GLU A 59 -7.97 10.59 -7.27
N ARG A 60 -6.71 10.32 -7.63
CA ARG A 60 -6.29 9.07 -8.29
C ARG A 60 -6.23 7.90 -7.31
N CYS A 61 -6.19 8.18 -6.01
CA CYS A 61 -6.06 7.17 -4.97
C CYS A 61 -7.39 6.94 -4.25
N VAL A 62 -7.74 5.66 -4.11
CA VAL A 62 -8.79 5.20 -3.21
C VAL A 62 -8.11 4.52 -2.03
N LEU A 63 -8.20 5.16 -0.86
CA LEU A 63 -7.70 4.61 0.41
C LEU A 63 -8.79 3.75 1.07
N ARG A 64 -8.44 2.52 1.44
CA ARG A 64 -9.32 1.53 2.07
C ARG A 64 -8.57 0.78 3.17
N PRO A 65 -8.53 1.29 4.41
CA PRO A 65 -7.86 0.58 5.49
C PRO A 65 -8.50 -0.78 5.77
N ILE A 66 -7.67 -1.80 5.96
CA ILE A 66 -8.08 -3.12 6.47
C ILE A 66 -8.06 -3.03 7.99
N CYS A 67 -9.21 -3.20 8.63
CA CYS A 67 -9.31 -3.29 10.08
C CYS A 67 -8.99 -4.72 10.54
N SER A 68 -7.78 -4.95 11.06
CA SER A 68 -7.37 -6.31 11.47
C SER A 68 -6.21 -6.27 12.45
N ALA A 69 -6.26 -7.12 13.49
CA ALA A 69 -5.13 -7.32 14.40
C ALA A 69 -3.94 -8.07 13.76
N ALA A 70 -4.09 -8.57 12.53
CA ALA A 70 -3.04 -9.29 11.82
C ALA A 70 -1.91 -8.37 11.30
N GLY A 71 -2.08 -7.04 11.42
CA GLY A 71 -1.10 -6.04 10.99
C GLY A 71 -0.64 -6.28 9.56
N HIS A 72 0.67 -6.32 9.35
CA HIS A 72 1.28 -6.53 8.03
C HIS A 72 0.81 -7.78 7.29
N ARG A 73 0.31 -8.80 8.01
CA ARG A 73 -0.16 -10.05 7.41
C ARG A 73 -1.65 -10.06 7.12
N ALA A 74 -2.36 -8.94 7.30
CA ALA A 74 -3.78 -8.85 6.98
C ALA A 74 -4.02 -9.24 5.51
N GLY A 75 -4.88 -10.25 5.29
CA GLY A 75 -5.16 -10.77 3.95
C GLY A 75 -4.18 -11.84 3.42
N ASP A 76 -3.27 -12.37 4.25
CA ASP A 76 -2.34 -13.44 3.84
C ASP A 76 -3.10 -14.66 3.27
N PRO A 77 -2.90 -15.02 1.98
CA PRO A 77 -3.66 -16.08 1.31
C PRO A 77 -3.44 -17.46 1.92
N TYR A 78 -2.31 -17.68 2.60
CA TYR A 78 -1.94 -18.96 3.21
C TYR A 78 -2.53 -19.14 4.62
N ARG A 79 -3.16 -18.10 5.19
CA ARG A 79 -3.79 -18.15 6.51
C ARG A 79 -5.30 -18.28 6.34
N SER A 80 -5.83 -19.43 6.75
CA SER A 80 -7.27 -19.72 6.62
C SER A 80 -8.13 -18.79 7.47
N GLU A 81 -7.62 -18.39 8.63
CA GLU A 81 -8.25 -17.51 9.61
C GLU A 81 -8.45 -16.07 9.11
N LEU A 82 -7.72 -15.65 8.07
CA LEU A 82 -7.83 -14.30 7.49
C LEU A 82 -8.81 -14.25 6.30
N SER A 83 -9.86 -15.08 6.36
CA SER A 83 -10.82 -15.22 5.25
C SER A 83 -11.61 -13.95 4.96
N GLU A 84 -11.87 -13.15 5.98
CA GLU A 84 -12.61 -11.89 5.87
C GLU A 84 -11.76 -10.80 5.22
N GLU A 85 -10.50 -10.65 5.62
CA GLU A 85 -9.57 -9.69 4.99
C GLU A 85 -9.31 -10.06 3.53
N LYS A 86 -9.20 -11.34 3.21
CA LYS A 86 -9.07 -11.82 1.81
C LYS A 86 -10.31 -11.48 0.99
N ALA A 87 -11.51 -11.63 1.57
CA ALA A 87 -12.75 -11.26 0.90
C ALA A 87 -12.81 -9.74 0.66
N PHE A 88 -12.47 -8.95 1.67
CA PHE A 88 -12.40 -7.49 1.58
C PHE A 88 -11.46 -7.02 0.46
N ILE A 89 -10.22 -7.52 0.44
CA ILE A 89 -9.24 -7.17 -0.61
C ILE A 89 -9.78 -7.53 -2.00
N ARG A 90 -10.34 -8.74 -2.16
CA ARG A 90 -10.92 -9.20 -3.43
C ARG A 90 -12.03 -8.28 -3.91
N ASP A 91 -12.90 -7.85 -3.00
CA ASP A 91 -14.06 -7.04 -3.34
C ASP A 91 -13.63 -5.61 -3.71
N CYS A 92 -12.66 -5.02 -3.00
CA CYS A 92 -12.05 -3.74 -3.39
C CYS A 92 -11.36 -3.80 -4.76
N VAL A 93 -10.65 -4.89 -5.06
CA VAL A 93 -10.02 -5.08 -6.39
C VAL A 93 -11.07 -5.19 -7.47
N ARG A 94 -12.16 -5.93 -7.24
CA ARG A 94 -13.27 -6.03 -8.20
C ARG A 94 -13.91 -4.66 -8.47
N GLU A 95 -14.15 -3.88 -7.43
CA GLU A 95 -14.66 -2.51 -7.54
C GLU A 95 -13.74 -1.63 -8.40
N LEU A 96 -12.41 -1.68 -8.16
CA LEU A 96 -11.44 -0.95 -8.96
C LEU A 96 -11.51 -1.32 -10.45
N MET A 97 -11.59 -2.63 -10.75
CA MET A 97 -11.62 -3.14 -12.13
C MET A 97 -12.90 -2.76 -12.88
N VAL A 98 -14.04 -2.67 -12.20
CA VAL A 98 -15.31 -2.26 -12.81
C VAL A 98 -15.40 -0.73 -12.96
N SER A 99 -14.73 0.01 -12.08
CA SER A 99 -14.66 1.48 -12.15
C SER A 99 -13.68 2.01 -13.19
N SER A 100 -12.94 1.15 -13.90
CA SER A 100 -11.89 1.48 -14.87
C SER A 100 -12.37 1.44 -16.31
#